data_AF-A0A7C4QMD2-F1
#
_entry.id   AF-A0A7C4QMD2-F1
#
_cell.length_a   1.000
_cell.length_b   1.000
_cell.length_c   1.000
_cell.angle_alpha   90.00
_cell.angle_beta   90.00
_cell.angle_gamma   90.00
#
_symmetry.space_group_name_H-M   'P 1'
#
loop_
_entity.id
_entity.type
_entity.pdbx_description
1 polymer ?
#
loop_
_entity_poly.entity_id
_entity_poly.type
_entity_poly.pdbx_seq_one_letter_code
_entity_poly.pdbx_strand_id
1 'polypeptide(L)' 'MRIIGGEKGGRKLSRWQGVGIRPLRDRVRTALFDTLGEAVVGAEVLDLF' A
#
# COMPACT_ATOMS: atom_id res chain seq x y z
N MET A 1 -4.56 7.04 4.48
CA MET A 1 -3.77 5.87 4.06
C MET A 1 -2.92 5.39 5.23
N ARG A 2 -2.76 4.06 5.37
CA ARG A 2 -1.81 3.43 6.31
C ARG A 2 -1.05 2.32 5.58
N ILE A 3 0.11 1.95 6.10
CA ILE A 3 0.81 0.73 5.73
C ILE A 3 0.02 -0.45 6.33
N ILE A 4 -0.32 -1.44 5.52
CA ILE A 4 -1.24 -2.51 5.91
C ILE A 4 -0.51 -3.67 6.60
N GLY A 5 0.65 -4.07 6.10
CA GLY A 5 1.44 -5.20 6.61
C GLY A 5 2.95 -5.00 6.48
N GLY A 6 3.71 -6.07 6.72
CA GLY A 6 5.18 -6.03 6.75
C GLY A 6 5.74 -5.28 7.97
N GLU A 7 7.04 -4.99 7.96
CA GLU A 7 7.78 -4.40 9.09
C GLU A 7 7.24 -3.05 9.57
N LYS A 8 6.55 -2.30 8.70
CA LYS A 8 5.97 -0.98 9.01
C LYS A 8 4.45 -1.01 9.11
N GLY A 9 3.84 -2.20 9.23
CA GLY A 9 2.39 -2.39 9.34
C GLY A 9 1.75 -1.53 10.43
N GLY A 10 0.54 -1.01 10.15
CA GLY A 10 -0.21 -0.13 11.07
C GLY A 10 0.25 1.32 11.09
N ARG A 11 1.42 1.65 10.51
CA ARG A 11 1.91 3.03 10.44
C ARG A 11 0.97 3.88 9.58
N LYS A 12 0.40 4.93 10.18
CA LYS A 12 -0.34 5.96 9.45
C LYS A 12 0.63 6.78 8.61
N LEU A 13 0.32 6.92 7.31
CA LEU A 13 1.01 7.88 6.46
C LEU A 13 0.42 9.27 6.73
N SER A 14 1.19 10.33 6.46
CA SER A 14 0.85 11.73 6.75
C SER A 14 -0.57 12.13 6.29
N ARG A 15 -1.08 13.24 6.84
CA ARG A 15 -2.46 13.68 6.59
C ARG A 15 -2.60 14.14 5.14
N TRP A 16 -3.30 13.34 4.34
CA TRP A 16 -3.64 13.66 2.96
C TRP A 16 -4.72 14.75 2.98
N GLN A 17 -4.36 15.99 2.66
CA GLN A 17 -5.28 17.11 2.51
C GLN A 17 -5.13 17.64 1.08
N GLY A 18 -5.96 17.14 0.17
CA GLY A 18 -6.04 17.61 -1.20
C GLY A 18 -7.41 17.29 -1.77
N VAL A 19 -8.06 18.30 -2.36
CA VAL A 19 -9.33 18.12 -3.07
C VAL A 19 -9.06 17.24 -4.28
N GLY A 20 -9.79 16.12 -4.41
CA GLY A 20 -9.67 15.21 -5.56
C GLY A 20 -8.74 14.00 -5.35
N ILE A 21 -8.06 13.87 -4.21
CA ILE A 21 -7.27 12.66 -3.93
C ILE A 21 -8.23 11.48 -3.66
N ARG A 22 -8.18 10.45 -4.52
CA ARG A 22 -8.92 9.20 -4.34
C ARG A 22 -7.98 8.09 -3.86
N PRO A 23 -7.82 7.88 -2.54
CA PRO A 23 -6.95 6.83 -2.05
C PRO A 23 -7.50 5.44 -2.40
N LEU A 24 -6.59 4.53 -2.75
CA LEU A 24 -6.93 3.13 -2.94
C LEU A 24 -7.38 2.53 -1.59
N ARG A 25 -8.55 1.88 -1.59
CA ARG A 25 -9.13 1.28 -0.38
C ARG A 25 -8.19 0.23 0.19
N ASP A 26 -8.12 0.13 1.51
CA ASP A 26 -7.28 -0.85 2.21
C ASP A 26 -7.49 -2.27 1.68
N ARG A 27 -8.75 -2.71 1.51
CA ARG A 27 -9.07 -4.04 0.96
C ARG A 27 -8.45 -4.34 -0.41
N VAL A 28 -8.32 -3.33 -1.28
CA VAL A 28 -7.78 -3.52 -2.63
C VAL A 28 -6.27 -3.70 -2.55
N ARG A 29 -5.60 -2.90 -1.71
CA ARG A 29 -4.17 -3.05 -1.42
C ARG A 29 -3.88 -4.40 -0.76
N THR A 30 -4.70 -4.82 0.21
CA THR A 30 -4.58 -6.16 0.83
C THR A 30 -4.69 -7.26 -0.23
N ALA A 31 -5.75 -7.28 -1.03
CA ALA A 31 -5.94 -8.32 -2.04
C ALA A 31 -4.78 -8.37 -3.07
N LEU A 32 -4.22 -7.23 -3.45
CA LEU A 32 -3.05 -7.17 -4.33
C LEU A 32 -1.83 -7.85 -3.70
N PHE A 33 -1.47 -7.49 -2.47
CA PHE A 33 -0.30 -8.09 -1.79
C PHE A 33 -0.53 -9.55 -1.40
N ASP A 34 -1.77 -9.95 -1.09
CA ASP A 34 -2.14 -11.36 -0.89
C ASP A 34 -1.96 -12.17 -2.19
N THR A 35 -2.24 -11.56 -3.34
CA THR A 35 -2.06 -12.20 -4.66
C THR A 35 -0.58 -12.33 -5.02
N LEU A 36 0.23 -11.30 -4.75
CA LEU A 36 1.67 -11.31 -5.03
C LEU A 36 2.43 -12.23 -4.05
N GLY A 37 1.96 -12.35 -2.81
CA GLY A 37 2.52 -13.26 -1.81
C GLY A 37 4.03 -13.06 -1.61
N GLU A 38 4.78 -14.15 -1.58
CA GLU A 38 6.24 -14.12 -1.38
C GLU A 38 7.03 -13.51 -2.53
N ALA A 39 6.43 -13.34 -3.72
CA ALA A 39 7.12 -12.77 -4.88
C ALA A 39 7.57 -11.31 -4.65
N VAL A 40 7.03 -10.62 -3.64
CA VAL A 40 7.44 -9.26 -3.27
C VAL A 40 8.72 -9.21 -2.42
N VAL A 41 9.17 -10.34 -1.86
CA VAL A 41 10.32 -10.36 -0.96
C VAL A 41 11.61 -10.18 -1.77
N GLY A 42 12.28 -9.05 -1.58
CA GLY A 42 13.53 -8.71 -2.29
C GLY A 42 13.34 -8.29 -3.75
N ALA A 43 12.10 -8.11 -4.21
CA ALA A 43 11.82 -7.67 -5.57
C ALA A 43 12.17 -6.18 -5.77
N GLU A 44 12.64 -5.85 -6.97
CA GLU A 44 12.68 -4.47 -7.44
C GLU A 44 11.28 -4.07 -7.89
N VAL A 45 10.73 -3.02 -7.30
CA VAL A 45 9.34 -2.57 -7.54
C VAL A 45 9.34 -1.20 -8.19
N LEU A 46 8.59 -1.07 -9.29
CA LEU A 46 8.33 0.19 -9.97
C LEU A 46 6.86 0.57 -9.77
N ASP A 47 6.62 1.74 -9.18
CA ASP A 47 5.30 2.37 -9.08
C ASP A 47 5.29 3.62 -9.98
N LEU A 48 4.41 3.63 -10.97
CA LEU A 48 4.39 4.68 -12.01
C LEU A 48 3.42 5.82 -11.70
N PHE A 49 2.44 5.64 -10.79
CA PHE A 49 1.32 6.58 -10.61
C PHE A 49 0.86 6.75 -9.15
#